data_AF-A0A329QLS6-F1
#
_entry.id   AF-A0A329QLS6-F1
#
_cell.length_a   1.000
_cell.length_b   1.000
_cell.length_c   1.000
_cell.angle_alpha   90.00
_cell.angle_beta   90.00
_cell.angle_gamma   90.00
#
_symmetry.space_group_name_H-M   'P 1'
#
loop_
_entity.id
_entity.type
_entity.pdbx_description
1 polymer ?
#
loop_
_entity_poly.entity_id
_entity_poly.type
_entity_poly.pdbx_seq_one_letter_code
_entity_poly.pdbx_strand_id
1 'polypeptide(L)'
;MSTQAFHGTDGAPRDVDGRAGRLRGTFRRVWSLTRAEVTLLSRNRTALLVALVFPVLSVLALLTFDLEEGDAAGTGALTVIMFVGVALLYIVYYNLVSTYVARREDLVLKRLRTGELSDPEILAGAAMPAVLLAAGQIAVAVGAALTFLDLEAPVNVVLVAGAVVGGVVLFALLAAATTKITRNAEMAQMSTMPVFIVCLIFSGMVAPLDAFSDRVADIAQFVPLTPVIDLTRLGLLGTTGTEPAVGFTESFAEAVTPAAILALWIAIGYAATRRWFRWEPRR
;
A
#
# COMPACT_ATOMS: atom_id res chain seq x y z
N MET A 1 -38.94 5.89 -66.08
CA MET A 1 -39.91 6.43 -65.12
C MET A 1 -39.62 5.77 -63.78
N SER A 2 -38.89 6.44 -62.90
CA SER A 2 -39.45 7.22 -61.77
C SER A 2 -39.72 6.29 -60.57
N THR A 3 -39.40 6.52 -59.29
CA THR A 3 -38.72 7.58 -58.53
C THR A 3 -38.51 7.02 -57.11
N GLN A 4 -37.43 7.47 -56.44
CA GLN A 4 -37.06 7.48 -55.01
C GLN A 4 -38.06 7.02 -53.91
N ALA A 5 -37.55 6.44 -52.82
CA ALA A 5 -37.50 7.11 -51.50
C ALA A 5 -36.69 6.33 -50.44
N PHE A 6 -35.73 7.03 -49.84
CA PHE A 6 -35.02 6.70 -48.59
C PHE A 6 -35.98 6.71 -47.39
N HIS A 7 -35.80 5.80 -46.43
CA HIS A 7 -35.87 6.18 -45.01
C HIS A 7 -35.00 5.22 -44.18
N GLY A 8 -33.88 5.75 -43.68
CA GLY A 8 -33.06 5.05 -42.69
C GLY A 8 -33.65 5.17 -41.30
N THR A 9 -33.29 4.20 -40.46
CA THR A 9 -32.89 4.37 -39.05
C THR A 9 -32.05 3.17 -38.64
N ASP A 10 -30.73 3.25 -38.86
CA ASP A 10 -29.76 2.39 -38.18
C ASP A 10 -29.70 2.79 -36.70
N GLY A 11 -30.53 2.15 -35.89
CA GLY A 11 -30.46 2.21 -34.43
C GLY A 11 -29.54 1.10 -33.92
N ALA A 12 -28.23 1.31 -33.96
CA ALA A 12 -27.28 0.43 -33.28
C ALA A 12 -27.59 0.40 -31.76
N PRO A 13 -27.84 -0.77 -31.15
CA PRO A 13 -27.96 -0.87 -29.70
C PRO A 13 -26.59 -0.58 -29.07
N ARG A 14 -26.60 0.36 -28.13
CA ARG A 14 -25.44 0.92 -27.46
C ARG A 14 -24.70 -0.14 -26.63
N ASP A 15 -23.37 -0.09 -26.72
CA ASP A 15 -22.30 -0.91 -26.12
C ASP A 15 -22.23 -0.88 -24.56
N VAL A 16 -23.37 -0.68 -23.89
CA VAL A 16 -23.46 -0.44 -22.43
C VAL A 16 -23.53 -1.75 -21.64
N ASP A 17 -24.18 -2.78 -22.19
CA ASP A 17 -24.32 -4.10 -21.55
C ASP A 17 -22.99 -4.87 -21.47
N GLY A 18 -22.10 -4.67 -22.45
CA GLY A 18 -20.78 -5.29 -22.47
C GLY A 18 -19.85 -4.77 -21.36
N ARG A 19 -19.95 -3.48 -20.97
CA ARG A 19 -19.14 -2.92 -19.87
C ARG A 19 -19.58 -3.45 -18.52
N ALA A 20 -20.89 -3.50 -18.24
CA ALA A 20 -21.40 -4.03 -16.99
C ALA A 20 -21.11 -5.53 -16.83
N GLY A 21 -21.21 -6.32 -17.91
CA GLY A 21 -20.83 -7.73 -17.93
C GLY A 21 -19.33 -7.97 -17.70
N ARG A 22 -18.46 -7.17 -18.33
CA ARG A 22 -17.01 -7.21 -18.12
C ARG A 22 -16.61 -6.84 -16.69
N LEU A 23 -17.19 -5.78 -16.13
CA LEU A 23 -16.94 -5.35 -14.74
C LEU A 23 -17.40 -6.41 -13.73
N ARG A 24 -18.56 -7.03 -13.94
CA ARG A 24 -19.05 -8.14 -13.10
C ARG A 24 -18.18 -9.39 -13.22
N GLY A 25 -17.65 -9.68 -14.42
CA GLY A 25 -16.71 -10.77 -14.67
C GLY A 25 -15.37 -10.57 -13.98
N THR A 26 -14.76 -9.38 -14.12
CA THR A 26 -13.53 -8.99 -13.42
C THR A 26 -13.74 -9.02 -11.91
N PHE A 27 -14.85 -8.48 -11.39
CA PHE A 27 -15.13 -8.50 -9.96
C PHE A 27 -15.29 -9.92 -9.38
N ARG A 28 -16.02 -10.81 -10.07
CA ARG A 28 -16.14 -12.23 -9.66
C ARG A 28 -14.80 -12.94 -9.69
N ARG A 29 -13.97 -12.68 -10.71
CA ARG A 29 -12.62 -13.25 -10.84
C ARG A 29 -11.71 -12.76 -9.72
N VAL A 30 -11.63 -11.44 -9.50
CA VAL A 30 -10.90 -10.81 -8.39
C VAL A 30 -11.38 -11.35 -7.03
N TRP A 31 -12.68 -11.51 -6.84
CA TRP A 31 -13.23 -12.06 -5.59
C TRP A 31 -12.89 -13.54 -5.38
N SER A 32 -12.96 -14.35 -6.44
CA SER A 32 -12.55 -15.77 -6.37
C SER A 32 -11.06 -15.92 -6.06
N LEU A 33 -10.23 -15.04 -6.64
CA LEU A 33 -8.79 -14.98 -6.42
C LEU A 33 -8.49 -14.49 -5.00
N THR A 34 -9.15 -13.43 -4.55
CA THR A 34 -9.08 -12.93 -3.18
C THR A 34 -9.45 -14.01 -2.17
N ARG A 35 -10.52 -14.78 -2.42
CA ARG A 35 -10.93 -15.86 -1.51
C ARG A 35 -9.92 -17.00 -1.47
N ALA A 36 -9.35 -17.37 -2.62
CA ALA A 36 -8.27 -18.36 -2.68
C ALA A 36 -7.03 -17.87 -1.90
N GLU A 37 -6.68 -16.60 -2.05
CA GLU A 37 -5.55 -15.95 -1.38
C GLU A 37 -5.79 -15.76 0.13
N VAL A 38 -7.00 -15.39 0.57
CA VAL A 38 -7.41 -15.39 2.00
C VAL A 38 -7.29 -16.79 2.61
N THR A 39 -7.69 -17.81 1.85
CA THR A 39 -7.57 -19.20 2.29
C THR A 39 -6.10 -19.61 2.40
N LEU A 40 -5.24 -19.19 1.46
CA LEU A 40 -3.80 -19.42 1.52
C LEU A 40 -3.13 -18.69 2.69
N LEU A 41 -3.50 -17.44 2.95
CA LEU A 41 -3.06 -16.69 4.13
C LEU A 41 -3.48 -17.37 5.43
N SER A 42 -4.73 -17.83 5.53
CA SER A 42 -5.24 -18.55 6.70
C SER A 42 -4.48 -19.85 6.98
N ARG A 43 -3.88 -20.44 5.94
CA ARG A 43 -2.99 -21.62 6.06
C ARG A 43 -1.57 -21.24 6.44
N ASN A 44 -1.13 -20.01 6.16
CA ASN A 44 0.14 -19.48 6.65
C ASN A 44 -0.01 -18.96 8.09
N ARG A 45 -0.30 -19.89 9.00
CA ARG A 45 -0.51 -19.60 10.42
C ARG A 45 0.68 -18.88 11.04
N THR A 46 1.90 -19.18 10.61
CA THR A 46 3.10 -18.52 11.10
C THR A 46 3.11 -17.03 10.73
N ALA A 47 2.84 -16.68 9.47
CA ALA A 47 2.81 -15.27 9.06
C ALA A 47 1.67 -14.49 9.74
N LEU A 48 0.49 -15.11 9.90
CA LEU A 48 -0.62 -14.50 10.63
C LEU A 48 -0.31 -14.31 12.11
N LEU A 49 0.25 -15.33 12.77
CA LEU A 49 0.64 -15.24 14.16
C LEU A 49 1.68 -14.15 14.35
N VAL A 50 2.74 -14.10 13.53
CA VAL A 50 3.75 -13.04 13.64
C VAL A 50 3.12 -11.67 13.38
N ALA A 51 2.38 -11.49 12.29
CA ALA A 51 1.80 -10.18 11.94
C ALA A 51 0.77 -9.66 12.96
N LEU A 52 0.06 -10.55 13.67
CA LEU A 52 -0.98 -10.16 14.63
C LEU A 52 -0.48 -10.15 16.07
N VAL A 53 0.40 -11.08 16.47
CA VAL A 53 0.91 -11.17 17.83
C VAL A 53 2.05 -10.18 18.05
N PHE A 54 2.91 -9.96 17.05
CA PHE A 54 4.06 -9.07 17.19
C PHE A 54 3.68 -7.63 17.57
N PRO A 55 2.65 -6.99 16.96
CA PRO A 55 2.22 -5.65 17.39
C PRO A 55 1.73 -5.60 18.83
N VAL A 56 1.01 -6.63 19.27
CA VAL A 56 0.52 -6.69 20.66
C VAL A 56 1.70 -6.87 21.62
N LEU A 57 2.63 -7.78 21.32
CA LEU A 57 3.81 -8.00 22.15
C LEU A 57 4.71 -6.77 22.20
N SER A 58 4.89 -6.03 21.10
CA SER A 58 5.67 -4.80 21.13
C SER A 58 5.01 -3.74 22.01
N VAL A 59 3.68 -3.59 21.94
CA VAL A 59 2.95 -2.66 22.80
C VAL A 59 3.10 -3.07 24.27
N LEU A 60 2.90 -4.35 24.59
CA LEU A 60 3.08 -4.86 25.95
C LEU A 60 4.52 -4.70 26.45
N ALA A 61 5.52 -4.90 25.58
CA ALA A 61 6.91 -4.66 25.92
C ALA A 61 7.15 -3.18 26.24
N LEU A 62 6.59 -2.25 25.46
CA LEU A 62 6.68 -0.81 25.74
C LEU A 62 6.11 -0.43 27.11
N LEU A 63 5.09 -1.14 27.62
CA LEU A 63 4.58 -0.92 28.98
C LEU A 63 5.54 -1.38 30.09
N THR A 64 6.46 -2.31 29.79
CA THR A 64 7.42 -2.84 30.77
C THR A 64 8.68 -2.00 30.89
N PHE A 65 9.01 -1.24 29.85
CA PHE A 65 9.95 -0.14 29.97
C PHE A 65 9.17 0.95 30.68
N ASP A 66 9.47 1.22 31.95
CA ASP A 66 8.88 2.30 32.72
C ASP A 66 9.16 3.61 31.96
N LEU A 67 8.29 3.96 31.02
CA LEU A 67 8.31 5.23 30.28
C LEU A 67 7.78 6.28 31.26
N GLU A 68 8.52 6.46 32.36
CA GLU A 68 8.24 7.43 33.40
C GLU A 68 8.02 8.79 32.73
N GLU A 69 6.82 9.36 32.91
CA GLU A 69 6.44 10.72 32.50
C GLU A 69 6.43 11.03 30.99
N GLY A 70 6.49 10.01 30.12
CA GLY A 70 6.34 10.18 28.68
C GLY A 70 4.88 10.35 28.24
N ASP A 71 4.62 11.22 27.26
CA ASP A 71 3.32 11.36 26.58
C ASP A 71 2.88 10.00 25.99
N ALA A 72 2.06 9.26 26.75
CA ALA A 72 1.57 7.94 26.36
C ALA A 72 0.78 8.01 25.05
N ALA A 73 -0.04 9.05 24.86
CA ALA A 73 -0.79 9.28 23.63
C ALA A 73 0.14 9.49 22.43
N GLY A 74 1.20 10.30 22.59
CA GLY A 74 2.26 10.46 21.60
C GLY A 74 2.96 9.13 21.27
N THR A 75 3.23 8.30 22.28
CA THR A 75 3.82 6.96 22.12
C THR A 75 2.89 6.02 21.35
N GLY A 76 1.59 6.07 21.63
CA GLY A 76 0.55 5.33 20.90
C GLY A 76 0.51 5.69 19.42
N ALA A 77 0.53 6.98 19.09
CA ALA A 77 0.51 7.46 17.70
C ALA A 77 1.79 7.06 16.95
N LEU A 78 2.97 7.23 17.57
CA LEU A 78 4.25 6.79 17.02
C LEU A 78 4.26 5.28 16.75
N THR A 79 3.71 4.48 17.66
CA THR A 79 3.60 3.03 17.49
C THR A 79 2.77 2.67 16.25
N VAL A 80 1.61 3.30 16.08
CA VAL A 80 0.77 3.08 14.88
C VAL A 80 1.51 3.49 13.60
N ILE A 81 2.16 4.66 13.60
CA ILE A 81 2.94 5.16 12.45
C ILE A 81 4.04 4.17 12.05
N MET A 82 4.78 3.65 13.04
CA MET A 82 5.81 2.63 12.84
C MET A 82 5.22 1.36 12.22
N PHE A 83 4.08 0.88 12.72
CA PHE A 83 3.42 -0.31 12.17
C PHE A 83 2.87 -0.11 10.76
N VAL A 84 2.40 1.10 10.41
CA VAL A 84 2.00 1.45 9.05
C VAL A 84 3.21 1.37 8.11
N GLY A 85 4.32 2.02 8.45
CA GLY A 85 5.50 2.00 7.57
C GLY A 85 6.15 0.61 7.47
N VAL A 86 6.23 -0.15 8.55
CA VAL A 86 6.70 -1.55 8.51
C VAL A 86 5.78 -2.44 7.68
N ALA A 87 4.46 -2.29 7.79
CA ALA A 87 3.52 -3.02 6.95
C ALA A 87 3.76 -2.72 5.46
N LEU A 88 3.91 -1.46 5.10
CA LEU A 88 4.10 -1.05 3.71
C LEU A 88 5.45 -1.50 3.14
N LEU A 89 6.54 -1.36 3.90
CA LEU A 89 7.88 -1.71 3.44
C LEU A 89 8.14 -3.22 3.44
N TYR A 90 7.72 -3.92 4.49
CA TYR A 90 8.01 -5.34 4.66
C TYR A 90 6.87 -6.22 4.16
N ILE A 91 5.65 -6.00 4.66
CA ILE A 91 4.51 -6.87 4.31
C ILE A 91 4.06 -6.66 2.87
N VAL A 92 4.08 -5.42 2.37
CA VAL A 92 3.65 -5.10 1.01
C VAL A 92 4.83 -5.11 0.06
N TYR A 93 5.76 -4.16 0.16
CA TYR A 93 6.81 -3.97 -0.84
C TYR A 93 7.74 -5.18 -0.98
N TYR A 94 8.41 -5.59 0.10
CA TYR A 94 9.37 -6.70 0.06
C TYR A 94 8.71 -8.02 -0.37
N ASN A 95 7.60 -8.40 0.27
CA ASN A 95 6.88 -9.63 -0.08
C ASN A 95 6.39 -9.61 -1.53
N LEU A 96 5.94 -8.47 -2.04
CA LEU A 96 5.49 -8.39 -3.43
C LEU A 96 6.63 -8.48 -4.42
N VAL A 97 7.79 -7.86 -4.14
CA VAL A 97 8.97 -8.07 -4.99
C VAL A 97 9.34 -9.56 -5.03
N SER A 98 9.42 -10.21 -3.87
CA SER A 98 9.71 -11.65 -3.79
C SER A 98 8.68 -12.48 -4.55
N THR A 99 7.38 -12.23 -4.32
CA THR A 99 6.28 -12.95 -4.96
C THR A 99 6.25 -12.76 -6.47
N TYR A 100 6.41 -11.52 -6.95
CA TYR A 100 6.39 -11.21 -8.37
C TYR A 100 7.61 -11.80 -9.09
N VAL A 101 8.78 -11.79 -8.45
CA VAL A 101 9.99 -12.40 -9.01
C VAL A 101 9.86 -13.92 -9.03
N ALA A 102 9.44 -14.56 -7.94
CA ALA A 102 9.20 -16.00 -7.90
C ALA A 102 8.18 -16.44 -8.97
N ARG A 103 7.06 -15.72 -9.08
CA ARG A 103 6.06 -15.99 -10.14
C ARG A 103 6.65 -15.80 -11.55
N ARG A 104 7.52 -14.80 -11.76
CA ARG A 104 8.24 -14.61 -13.03
C ARG A 104 9.19 -15.75 -13.36
N GLU A 105 9.87 -16.32 -12.36
CA GLU A 105 10.77 -17.47 -12.52
C GLU A 105 9.99 -18.78 -12.79
N ASP A 106 8.88 -19.00 -12.07
CA ASP A 106 8.02 -20.17 -12.23
C ASP A 106 7.23 -20.19 -13.56
N LEU A 107 7.08 -19.04 -14.22
CA LEU A 107 6.43 -18.90 -15.54
C LEU A 107 7.23 -19.49 -16.72
N VAL A 108 8.43 -20.06 -16.48
CA VAL A 108 9.31 -20.63 -17.53
C VAL A 108 8.82 -22.00 -18.07
N LEU A 109 8.02 -22.78 -17.32
CA LEU A 109 7.63 -24.12 -17.78
C LEU A 109 6.19 -24.24 -18.32
N LYS A 110 5.31 -23.27 -18.10
CA LYS A 110 3.86 -23.46 -18.30
C LYS A 110 3.13 -22.19 -18.74
N ARG A 111 3.34 -21.74 -19.98
CA ARG A 111 2.18 -21.49 -20.86
C ARG A 111 1.47 -22.84 -21.11
N LEU A 112 0.96 -23.51 -20.07
CA LEU A 112 0.02 -24.61 -20.28
C LEU A 112 -1.34 -24.00 -20.64
N ARG A 113 -1.42 -23.60 -21.91
CA ARG A 113 -2.57 -23.79 -22.80
C ARG A 113 -3.85 -22.93 -22.68
N THR A 114 -4.05 -21.98 -21.74
CA THR A 114 -5.39 -21.32 -21.64
C THR A 114 -5.51 -19.85 -21.14
N GLY A 115 -4.44 -19.07 -20.90
CA GLY A 115 -4.56 -17.81 -20.14
C GLY A 115 -5.44 -16.68 -20.73
N GLU A 116 -6.59 -16.39 -20.10
CA GLU A 116 -7.51 -15.24 -20.36
C GLU A 116 -7.29 -14.02 -19.43
N LEU A 117 -6.35 -14.07 -18.48
CA LEU A 117 -6.19 -13.03 -17.46
C LEU A 117 -5.21 -11.94 -17.91
N SER A 118 -5.57 -10.67 -17.67
CA SER A 118 -4.73 -9.51 -17.99
C SER A 118 -3.62 -9.30 -16.95
N ASP A 119 -2.48 -8.74 -17.37
CA ASP A 119 -1.33 -8.46 -16.48
C ASP A 119 -1.69 -7.68 -15.19
N PRO A 120 -2.57 -6.67 -15.23
CA PRO A 120 -3.00 -5.96 -14.02
C PRO A 120 -3.83 -6.84 -13.07
N GLU A 121 -4.64 -7.77 -13.59
CA GLU A 121 -5.44 -8.69 -12.75
C GLU A 121 -4.54 -9.68 -12.01
N ILE A 122 -3.44 -10.12 -12.65
CA ILE A 122 -2.45 -11.00 -12.02
C ILE A 122 -1.70 -10.26 -10.91
N LEU A 123 -1.25 -9.02 -11.18
CA LEU A 123 -0.57 -8.19 -10.19
C LEU A 123 -1.48 -7.88 -9.00
N ALA A 124 -2.69 -7.40 -9.25
CA ALA A 124 -3.67 -7.09 -8.21
C ALA A 124 -4.01 -8.36 -7.39
N GLY A 125 -4.20 -9.48 -8.06
CA GLY A 125 -4.46 -10.77 -7.44
C GLY A 125 -3.35 -11.24 -6.50
N ALA A 126 -2.10 -11.16 -6.96
CA ALA A 126 -0.93 -11.51 -6.17
C ALA A 126 -0.66 -10.52 -5.02
N ALA A 127 -1.16 -9.29 -5.12
CA ALA A 127 -1.08 -8.30 -4.05
C ALA A 127 -2.07 -8.54 -2.92
N MET A 128 -3.25 -9.11 -3.20
CA MET A 128 -4.32 -9.29 -2.20
C MET A 128 -3.86 -9.92 -0.87
N PRO A 129 -3.05 -10.99 -0.84
CA PRO A 129 -2.51 -11.52 0.41
C PRO A 129 -1.78 -10.48 1.26
N ALA A 130 -0.85 -9.76 0.63
CA ALA A 130 -0.02 -8.77 1.31
C ALA A 130 -0.88 -7.62 1.84
N VAL A 131 -1.87 -7.17 1.05
CA VAL A 131 -2.80 -6.11 1.45
C VAL A 131 -3.62 -6.50 2.67
N LEU A 132 -4.20 -7.71 2.68
CA LEU A 132 -5.01 -8.20 3.79
C LEU A 132 -4.19 -8.38 5.07
N LEU A 133 -2.97 -8.90 4.93
CA LEU A 133 -2.06 -9.07 6.06
C LEU A 133 -1.62 -7.73 6.64
N ALA A 134 -1.28 -6.77 5.78
CA ALA A 134 -0.92 -5.41 6.19
C ALA A 134 -2.09 -4.70 6.89
N ALA A 135 -3.30 -4.79 6.32
CA ALA A 135 -4.50 -4.21 6.93
C ALA A 135 -4.80 -4.84 8.30
N GLY A 136 -4.65 -6.16 8.43
CA GLY A 136 -4.80 -6.87 9.71
C GLY A 136 -3.78 -6.41 10.76
N GLN A 137 -2.49 -6.33 10.38
CA GLN A 137 -1.44 -5.84 11.28
C GLN A 137 -1.73 -4.42 11.77
N ILE A 138 -2.06 -3.51 10.84
CA ILE A 138 -2.32 -2.10 11.17
C ILE A 138 -3.54 -2.00 12.08
N ALA A 139 -4.62 -2.74 11.80
CA ALA A 139 -5.82 -2.74 12.64
C ALA A 139 -5.53 -3.23 14.06
N VAL A 140 -4.71 -4.28 14.20
CA VAL A 140 -4.28 -4.77 15.53
C VAL A 140 -3.39 -3.76 16.23
N ALA A 141 -2.46 -3.12 15.53
CA ALA A 141 -1.60 -2.09 16.10
C ALA A 141 -2.41 -0.89 16.61
N VAL A 142 -3.38 -0.40 15.83
CA VAL A 142 -4.31 0.66 16.25
C VAL A 142 -5.12 0.22 17.46
N GLY A 143 -5.70 -0.98 17.43
CA GLY A 143 -6.48 -1.51 18.54
C GLY A 143 -5.65 -1.60 19.82
N ALA A 144 -4.43 -2.13 19.75
CA ALA A 144 -3.52 -2.23 20.87
C ALA A 144 -3.10 -0.86 21.42
N ALA A 145 -2.83 0.11 20.54
CA ALA A 145 -2.47 1.47 20.95
C ALA A 145 -3.64 2.19 21.66
N LEU A 146 -4.87 2.04 21.14
CA LEU A 146 -6.07 2.58 21.78
C LEU A 146 -6.35 1.94 23.15
N THR A 147 -6.05 0.65 23.33
CA THR A 147 -6.37 -0.06 24.59
C THR A 147 -5.28 0.03 25.65
N PHE A 148 -4.01 0.15 25.25
CA PHE A 148 -2.88 0.00 26.16
C PHE A 148 -1.99 1.23 26.24
N LEU A 149 -2.02 2.14 25.25
CA LEU A 149 -1.13 3.31 25.19
C LEU A 149 -1.89 4.63 25.31
N ASP A 150 -3.15 4.61 25.80
CA ASP A 150 -4.01 5.79 25.94
C ASP A 150 -4.07 6.67 24.68
N LEU A 151 -3.96 6.04 23.49
CA LEU A 151 -4.08 6.75 22.23
C LEU A 151 -5.50 7.32 22.12
N GLU A 152 -5.60 8.63 21.95
CA GLU A 152 -6.88 9.28 21.68
C GLU A 152 -7.46 8.79 20.34
N ALA A 153 -8.79 8.86 20.21
CA ALA A 153 -9.45 8.51 18.96
C ALA A 153 -8.88 9.35 17.80
N PRO A 154 -8.58 8.74 16.64
CA PRO A 154 -7.98 9.47 15.52
C PRO A 154 -8.82 10.69 15.11
N VAL A 155 -8.16 11.84 14.97
CA VAL A 155 -8.80 13.09 14.53
C VAL A 155 -9.55 12.89 13.22
N ASN A 156 -8.96 12.15 12.26
CA ASN A 156 -9.55 11.87 10.96
C ASN A 156 -9.19 10.45 10.45
N VAL A 157 -10.09 9.50 10.74
CA VAL A 157 -9.98 8.10 10.29
C VAL A 157 -9.96 7.97 8.76
N VAL A 158 -10.59 8.90 8.03
CA VAL A 158 -10.62 8.87 6.55
C VAL A 158 -9.22 9.11 5.99
N LEU A 159 -8.44 10.02 6.59
CA LEU A 159 -7.05 10.27 6.20
C LEU A 159 -6.16 9.06 6.50
N VAL A 160 -6.31 8.43 7.67
CA VAL A 160 -5.56 7.20 8.01
C VAL A 160 -5.86 6.09 7.01
N ALA A 161 -7.15 5.85 6.72
CA ALA A 161 -7.54 4.84 5.74
C ALA A 161 -7.03 5.18 4.32
N GLY A 162 -7.13 6.44 3.92
CA GLY A 162 -6.61 6.93 2.64
C GLY A 162 -5.10 6.77 2.50
N ALA A 163 -4.35 7.06 3.57
CA ALA A 163 -2.90 6.89 3.64
C ALA A 163 -2.51 5.43 3.46
N VAL A 164 -3.16 4.51 4.18
CA VAL A 164 -2.89 3.07 4.09
C VAL A 164 -3.22 2.55 2.69
N VAL A 165 -4.39 2.88 2.14
CA VAL A 165 -4.80 2.44 0.80
C VAL A 165 -3.86 2.99 -0.28
N GLY A 166 -3.58 4.29 -0.24
CA GLY A 166 -2.68 4.94 -1.18
C GLY A 166 -1.24 4.42 -1.08
N GLY A 167 -0.75 4.19 0.15
CA GLY A 167 0.54 3.57 0.42
C GLY A 167 0.63 2.15 -0.13
N VAL A 168 -0.40 1.32 0.10
CA VAL A 168 -0.48 -0.04 -0.46
C VAL A 168 -0.38 0.00 -1.99
N VAL A 169 -1.14 0.88 -2.64
CA VAL A 169 -1.12 1.03 -4.11
C VAL A 169 0.27 1.45 -4.59
N LEU A 170 0.86 2.47 -3.95
CA LEU A 170 2.19 2.96 -4.28
C LEU A 170 3.26 1.86 -4.15
N PHE A 171 3.32 1.18 -3.00
CA PHE A 171 4.34 0.18 -2.75
C PHE A 171 4.13 -1.10 -3.57
N ALA A 172 2.90 -1.43 -3.95
CA ALA A 172 2.64 -2.49 -4.92
C ALA A 172 3.16 -2.14 -6.33
N LEU A 173 2.99 -0.88 -6.77
CA LEU A 173 3.52 -0.38 -8.05
C LEU A 173 5.05 -0.34 -8.03
N LEU A 174 5.65 0.15 -6.95
CA LEU A 174 7.10 0.15 -6.74
C LEU A 174 7.64 -1.29 -6.75
N ALA A 175 6.98 -2.23 -6.06
CA ALA A 175 7.38 -3.63 -6.08
C ALA A 175 7.38 -4.19 -7.52
N ALA A 176 6.33 -3.91 -8.28
CA ALA A 176 6.24 -4.32 -9.69
C ALA A 176 7.38 -3.68 -10.53
N ALA A 177 7.71 -2.41 -10.32
CA ALA A 177 8.81 -1.74 -11.01
C ALA A 177 10.19 -2.31 -10.61
N THR A 178 10.40 -2.63 -9.33
CA THR A 178 11.65 -3.18 -8.79
C THR A 178 11.95 -4.57 -9.33
N THR A 179 10.94 -5.36 -9.72
CA THR A 179 11.16 -6.68 -10.36
C THR A 179 12.03 -6.62 -11.62
N LYS A 180 12.13 -5.44 -12.27
CA LYS A 180 13.05 -5.22 -13.40
C LYS A 180 14.51 -5.33 -12.95
N ILE A 181 14.89 -4.91 -11.77
CA ILE A 181 16.30 -4.95 -11.34
C ILE A 181 16.62 -6.23 -10.55
N THR A 182 15.60 -6.88 -9.99
CA THR A 182 15.74 -8.12 -9.25
C THR A 182 15.86 -9.34 -10.18
N ARG A 183 16.94 -10.11 -10.03
CA ARG A 183 17.21 -11.26 -10.90
C ARG A 183 16.43 -12.51 -10.48
N ASN A 184 16.43 -12.81 -9.18
CA ASN A 184 15.78 -13.98 -8.58
C ASN A 184 15.21 -13.64 -7.20
N ALA A 185 14.39 -14.54 -6.63
CA ALA A 185 13.77 -14.30 -5.32
C ALA A 185 14.80 -14.11 -4.19
N GLU A 186 15.95 -14.77 -4.26
CA GLU A 186 17.05 -14.60 -3.29
C GLU A 186 17.64 -13.19 -3.31
N MET A 187 17.74 -12.57 -4.49
CA MET A 187 18.20 -11.18 -4.67
C MET A 187 17.11 -10.14 -4.35
N ALA A 188 15.87 -10.56 -4.07
CA ALA A 188 14.78 -9.64 -3.75
C ALA A 188 15.15 -8.77 -2.56
N GLN A 189 15.64 -9.38 -1.47
CA GLN A 189 16.04 -8.66 -0.26
C GLN A 189 17.11 -7.62 -0.54
N MET A 190 18.14 -7.98 -1.30
CA MET A 190 19.23 -7.07 -1.67
C MET A 190 18.74 -5.90 -2.54
N SER A 191 17.82 -6.15 -3.47
CA SER A 191 17.27 -5.11 -4.34
C SER A 191 16.29 -4.18 -3.64
N THR A 192 15.59 -4.66 -2.61
CA THR A 192 14.63 -3.87 -1.83
C THR A 192 15.30 -3.06 -0.73
N MET A 193 16.47 -3.52 -0.24
CA MET A 193 17.15 -2.93 0.92
C MET A 193 17.43 -1.42 0.79
N PRO A 194 17.92 -0.91 -0.36
CA PRO A 194 18.19 0.52 -0.50
C PRO A 194 16.93 1.38 -0.32
N VAL A 195 15.82 0.97 -0.94
CA VAL A 195 14.53 1.66 -0.80
C VAL A 195 14.03 1.57 0.64
N PHE A 196 14.19 0.40 1.27
CA PHE A 196 13.82 0.19 2.67
C PHE A 196 14.59 1.14 3.59
N ILE A 197 15.92 1.23 3.46
CA ILE A 197 16.78 2.08 4.28
C ILE A 197 16.45 3.56 4.08
N VAL A 198 16.29 4.00 2.83
CA VAL A 198 15.92 5.40 2.53
C VAL A 198 14.57 5.74 3.16
N CYS A 199 13.58 4.87 3.03
CA CYS A 199 12.29 5.09 3.67
C CYS A 199 12.40 5.06 5.19
N LEU A 200 13.13 4.11 5.76
CA LEU A 200 13.28 3.98 7.22
C LEU A 200 13.88 5.25 7.84
N ILE A 201 14.91 5.82 7.21
CA ILE A 201 15.65 6.98 7.74
C ILE A 201 14.92 8.28 7.46
N PHE A 202 14.45 8.50 6.22
CA PHE A 202 14.03 9.82 5.75
C PHE A 202 12.51 10.00 5.68
N SER A 203 11.70 9.02 6.09
CA SER A 203 10.23 9.15 5.94
C SER A 203 9.50 9.89 7.07
N GLY A 204 10.20 10.32 8.11
CA GLY A 204 9.54 10.83 9.31
C GLY A 204 8.97 9.74 10.24
N MET A 205 9.18 8.45 9.89
CA MET A 205 8.63 7.30 10.63
C MET A 205 9.36 7.04 11.95
N VAL A 206 10.70 7.03 11.94
CA VAL A 206 11.53 6.75 13.13
C VAL A 206 11.90 8.03 13.87
N ALA A 207 12.33 9.05 13.13
CA ALA A 207 12.61 10.38 13.64
C ALA A 207 11.79 11.38 12.80
N PRO A 208 11.15 12.39 13.41
CA PRO A 208 10.40 13.37 12.66
C PRO A 208 11.34 14.23 11.79
N LEU A 209 10.76 14.85 10.75
CA LEU A 209 11.55 15.50 9.70
C LEU A 209 12.30 16.75 10.17
N ASP A 210 11.82 17.37 11.25
CA ASP A 210 12.42 18.52 11.95
C ASP A 210 13.76 18.19 12.63
N ALA A 211 14.04 16.90 12.88
CA ALA A 211 15.34 16.46 13.36
C ALA A 211 16.46 16.57 12.29
N PHE A 212 16.10 16.74 11.01
CA PHE A 212 17.04 16.93 9.92
C PHE A 212 17.27 18.42 9.62
N SER A 213 18.44 18.76 9.05
CA SER A 213 18.67 20.11 8.51
C SER A 213 17.64 20.44 7.42
N ASP A 214 17.23 21.71 7.30
CA ASP A 214 16.19 22.17 6.36
C ASP A 214 16.29 21.54 4.95
N ARG A 215 17.48 21.54 4.35
CA ARG A 215 17.69 20.97 3.00
C ARG A 215 17.41 19.48 2.90
N VAL A 216 17.68 18.73 3.97
CA VAL A 216 17.44 17.29 4.03
C VAL A 216 15.96 17.03 4.25
N ALA A 217 15.29 17.82 5.11
CA ALA A 217 13.85 17.76 5.29
C ALA A 217 13.09 18.04 3.97
N ASP A 218 13.54 19.05 3.21
CA ASP A 218 13.00 19.40 1.89
C ASP A 218 13.14 18.28 0.85
N ILE A 219 14.15 17.42 0.97
CA ILE A 219 14.30 16.27 0.08
C ILE A 219 13.50 15.07 0.62
N ALA A 220 13.51 14.91 1.94
CA ALA A 220 12.83 13.85 2.66
C ALA A 220 11.30 13.87 2.45
N GLN A 221 10.69 15.04 2.24
CA GLN A 221 9.27 15.15 1.89
C GLN A 221 8.89 14.37 0.61
N PHE A 222 9.85 14.18 -0.30
CA PHE A 222 9.65 13.44 -1.54
C PHE A 222 9.99 11.96 -1.45
N VAL A 223 10.40 11.45 -0.29
CA VAL A 223 10.60 10.01 -0.11
C VAL A 223 9.23 9.31 -0.21
N PRO A 224 9.11 8.17 -0.92
CA PRO A 224 7.80 7.56 -1.22
C PRO A 224 6.94 7.24 0.01
N LEU A 225 7.57 6.94 1.15
CA LEU A 225 6.88 6.64 2.40
C LEU A 225 6.40 7.90 3.14
N THR A 226 7.12 9.03 3.02
CA THR A 226 6.84 10.27 3.75
C THR A 226 5.40 10.76 3.65
N PRO A 227 4.78 10.91 2.46
CA PRO A 227 3.41 11.39 2.38
C PRO A 227 2.40 10.44 3.05
N VAL A 228 2.72 9.14 3.13
CA VAL A 228 1.87 8.16 3.84
C VAL A 228 1.99 8.34 5.35
N ILE A 229 3.20 8.60 5.85
CA ILE A 229 3.46 8.89 7.26
C ILE A 229 2.82 10.20 7.66
N ASP A 230 2.96 11.25 6.85
CA ASP A 230 2.35 12.57 7.11
C ASP A 230 0.83 12.49 7.15
N LEU A 231 0.19 11.82 6.18
CA LEU A 231 -1.27 11.62 6.20
C LEU A 231 -1.74 10.76 7.38
N THR A 232 -0.96 9.75 7.77
CA THR A 232 -1.27 8.92 8.94
C THR A 232 -1.16 9.74 10.23
N ARG A 233 -0.07 10.50 10.38
CA ARG A 233 0.17 11.38 11.53
C ARG A 233 -0.90 12.47 11.63
N LEU A 234 -1.22 13.13 10.51
CA LEU A 234 -2.29 14.13 10.42
C LEU A 234 -3.66 13.52 10.76
N GLY A 235 -3.93 12.29 10.30
CA GLY A 235 -5.17 11.60 10.63
C GLY A 235 -5.28 11.14 12.09
N LEU A 236 -4.16 10.83 12.75
CA LEU A 236 -4.13 10.44 14.15
C LEU A 236 -4.14 11.64 15.09
N LEU A 237 -3.26 12.61 14.85
CA LEU A 237 -2.93 13.70 15.78
C LEU A 237 -3.46 15.07 15.34
N GLY A 238 -4.00 15.20 14.12
CA GLY A 238 -4.40 16.49 13.59
C GLY A 238 -3.23 17.40 13.21
N THR A 239 -2.00 16.89 13.15
CA THR A 239 -0.82 17.67 12.73
C THR A 239 0.17 16.78 12.01
N THR A 240 0.97 17.36 11.11
CA THR A 240 2.16 16.75 10.52
C THR A 240 3.41 16.90 11.40
N GLY A 241 3.32 17.65 12.51
CA GLY A 241 4.40 17.95 13.45
C GLY A 241 4.95 19.38 13.35
N THR A 242 4.66 20.10 12.26
CA THR A 242 5.14 21.48 12.04
C THR A 242 4.17 22.55 12.48
N GLU A 243 2.86 22.24 12.49
CA GLU A 243 1.78 23.17 12.77
C GLU A 243 0.96 22.71 14.00
N PRO A 244 0.22 23.62 14.66
CA PRO A 244 -0.68 23.25 15.74
C PRO A 244 -1.68 22.18 15.30
N ALA A 245 -2.08 21.30 16.21
CA ALA A 245 -3.09 20.28 15.89
C ALA A 245 -4.42 20.91 15.48
N VAL A 246 -4.93 20.50 14.32
CA VAL A 246 -6.18 20.95 13.73
C VAL A 246 -7.30 19.91 13.86
N GLY A 247 -8.54 20.37 13.70
CA GLY A 247 -9.72 19.50 13.77
C GLY A 247 -9.96 18.65 12.51
N PHE A 248 -10.98 17.80 12.56
CA PHE A 248 -11.37 16.91 11.46
C PHE A 248 -11.54 17.64 10.11
N THR A 249 -12.21 18.79 10.07
CA THR A 249 -12.48 19.52 8.82
C THR A 249 -11.23 20.18 8.24
N GLU A 250 -10.38 20.75 9.10
CA GLU A 250 -9.16 21.46 8.71
C GLU A 250 -8.08 20.51 8.24
N SER A 251 -8.03 19.30 8.81
CA SER A 251 -7.08 18.25 8.39
C SER A 251 -7.16 17.90 6.89
N PHE A 252 -8.31 18.10 6.23
CA PHE A 252 -8.41 17.90 4.78
C PHE A 252 -7.63 18.94 3.96
N ALA A 253 -7.53 20.18 4.47
CA ALA A 253 -6.76 21.23 3.81
C ALA A 253 -5.26 20.95 3.93
N GLU A 254 -4.80 20.56 5.12
CA GLU A 254 -3.41 20.17 5.35
C GLU A 254 -3.02 18.88 4.61
N ALA A 255 -3.98 17.98 4.39
CA ALA A 255 -3.74 16.75 3.64
C ALA A 255 -3.44 16.98 2.15
N VAL A 256 -3.73 18.17 1.59
CA VAL A 256 -3.59 18.43 0.14
C VAL A 256 -2.16 18.18 -0.34
N THR A 257 -1.17 18.72 0.36
CA THR A 257 0.25 18.60 -0.01
C THR A 257 0.74 17.14 0.02
N PRO A 258 0.65 16.40 1.14
CA PRO A 258 1.09 15.02 1.16
C PRO A 258 0.24 14.12 0.25
N ALA A 259 -1.06 14.36 0.09
CA ALA A 259 -1.89 13.63 -0.86
C ALA A 259 -1.46 13.87 -2.32
N ALA A 260 -1.06 15.09 -2.69
CA ALA A 260 -0.55 15.41 -4.02
C ALA A 260 0.79 14.70 -4.29
N ILE A 261 1.69 14.68 -3.32
CA ILE A 261 2.98 13.95 -3.41
C ILE A 261 2.73 12.44 -3.55
N LEU A 262 1.80 11.88 -2.77
CA LEU A 262 1.40 10.48 -2.88
C LEU A 262 0.82 10.17 -4.26
N ALA A 263 -0.09 11.01 -4.77
CA ALA A 263 -0.67 10.85 -6.10
C ALA A 263 0.39 10.93 -7.21
N LEU A 264 1.35 11.85 -7.09
CA LEU A 264 2.49 11.96 -7.99
C LEU A 264 3.31 10.66 -8.00
N TRP A 265 3.62 10.11 -6.82
CA TRP A 265 4.35 8.85 -6.72
C TRP A 265 3.57 7.67 -7.28
N ILE A 266 2.25 7.60 -7.08
CA ILE A 266 1.39 6.59 -7.70
C ILE A 266 1.43 6.72 -9.23
N ALA A 267 1.39 7.93 -9.78
CA ALA A 267 1.49 8.16 -11.21
C ALA A 267 2.86 7.74 -11.77
N ILE A 268 3.95 8.07 -11.07
CA ILE A 268 5.32 7.65 -11.41
C ILE A 268 5.44 6.13 -11.36
N GLY A 269 4.96 5.50 -10.28
CA GLY A 269 4.94 4.05 -10.11
C GLY A 269 4.17 3.37 -11.23
N TYR A 270 2.97 3.86 -11.56
CA TYR A 270 2.15 3.34 -12.65
C TYR A 270 2.86 3.46 -14.01
N ALA A 271 3.46 4.61 -14.31
CA ALA A 271 4.22 4.82 -15.54
C ALA A 271 5.46 3.90 -15.61
N ALA A 272 6.16 3.73 -14.49
CA ALA A 272 7.31 2.84 -14.36
C ALA A 272 6.90 1.38 -14.58
N THR A 273 5.85 0.89 -13.90
CA THR A 273 5.29 -0.45 -14.10
C THR A 273 4.91 -0.65 -15.56
N ARG A 274 4.16 0.27 -16.18
CA ARG A 274 3.76 0.15 -17.60
C ARG A 274 4.95 0.08 -18.56
N ARG A 275 6.04 0.79 -18.26
CA ARG A 275 7.21 0.87 -19.14
C ARG A 275 8.20 -0.29 -18.95
N TRP A 276 8.29 -0.82 -17.73
CA TRP A 276 9.34 -1.76 -17.34
C TRP A 276 8.86 -3.17 -17.05
N PHE A 277 7.60 -3.33 -16.67
CA PHE A 277 7.02 -4.62 -16.41
C PHE A 277 6.74 -5.32 -17.75
N ARG A 278 7.56 -6.32 -18.05
CA ARG A 278 7.35 -7.25 -19.15
C ARG A 278 7.54 -8.65 -18.57
N TRP A 279 6.54 -9.50 -18.74
CA TRP A 279 6.57 -10.90 -18.27
C TRP A 279 7.57 -11.79 -19.02
N GLU A 280 8.35 -11.25 -19.95
CA GLU A 280 9.31 -12.02 -20.72
C GLU A 280 10.54 -12.41 -19.85
N PRO A 281 10.92 -13.71 -19.84
CA PRO A 281 12.17 -14.15 -19.23
C PRO A 281 13.35 -13.42 -19.86
N ARG A 282 14.31 -12.98 -19.03
CA ARG A 282 15.58 -12.47 -19.54
C ARG A 282 16.41 -13.67 -19.98
N ARG A 283 16.78 -13.68 -21.26
CA ARG A 283 17.80 -14.59 -21.79
C ARG A 283 19.17 -14.16 -21.27
#